data_AF-A0A5J4V3U3-F1
#
_entry.id   AF-A0A5J4V3U3-F1
#
_cell.length_a   1.000
_cell.length_b   1.000
_cell.length_c   1.000
_cell.angle_alpha   90.00
_cell.angle_beta   90.00
_cell.angle_gamma   90.00
#
_symmetry.space_group_name_H-M   'P 1'
#
loop_
_entity.id
_entity.type
_entity.pdbx_description
1 polymer ?
#
loop_
_entity_poly.entity_id
_entity_poly.type
_entity_poly.pdbx_seq_one_letter_code
_entity_poly.pdbx_strand_id
1 'polypeptide(L)'
;MTECDGIIKINELFKRKLNKYITDRAALCLGQLFKTREITQSKMRMTTIEHLKTLVNDEDEQVKDTSRRRLKDLAQNEVNKAEIEKDGFVIPTLNL
;
A
#
# COMPACT_ATOMS: atom_id res chain seq x y z
N MET A 1 -10.74 -20.31 16.34
CA MET A 1 -9.58 -19.41 16.14
C MET A 1 -10.07 -18.00 16.38
N THR A 2 -9.50 -17.30 17.36
CA THR A 2 -9.80 -15.87 17.58
C THR A 2 -8.96 -15.07 16.60
N GLU A 3 -9.61 -14.25 15.77
CA GLU A 3 -8.88 -13.32 14.91
C GLU A 3 -8.12 -12.31 15.78
N CYS A 4 -6.88 -12.01 15.39
CA CYS A 4 -6.12 -10.95 16.03
C CYS A 4 -6.39 -9.64 15.28
N ASP A 5 -6.53 -8.52 16.00
CA ASP A 5 -6.68 -7.16 15.45
C ASP A 5 -5.42 -6.63 14.73
N GLY A 6 -4.66 -7.51 14.08
CA GLY A 6 -3.35 -7.22 13.49
C GLY A 6 -3.42 -6.13 12.41
N ILE A 7 -4.45 -6.14 11.57
CA ILE A 7 -4.65 -5.09 10.55
C ILE A 7 -4.83 -3.72 11.21
N ILE A 8 -5.62 -3.65 12.29
CA ILE A 8 -5.86 -2.42 13.04
C ILE A 8 -4.53 -1.92 13.63
N LYS A 9 -3.77 -2.80 14.28
CA LYS A 9 -2.46 -2.44 14.87
C LYS A 9 -1.43 -1.97 13.83
N ILE A 10 -1.37 -2.61 12.66
CA ILE A 10 -0.47 -2.18 11.58
C ILE A 10 -0.89 -0.80 11.05
N ASN A 11 -2.19 -0.57 10.87
CA ASN A 11 -2.70 0.73 10.44
C ASN A 11 -2.46 1.84 11.47
N GLU A 12 -2.61 1.56 12.76
CA GLU A 12 -2.24 2.49 13.83
C GLU A 12 -0.75 2.82 13.80
N LEU A 13 0.11 1.81 13.64
CA LEU A 13 1.55 2.01 13.51
C LEU A 13 1.90 2.87 12.28
N PHE A 14 1.27 2.59 11.14
CA PHE A 14 1.43 3.36 9.90
C PHE A 14 1.05 4.84 10.10
N LYS A 15 -0.09 5.12 10.75
CA LYS A 15 -0.56 6.49 11.03
C LYS A 15 0.38 7.30 11.92
N ARG A 16 1.13 6.65 12.80
CA ARG A 16 2.06 7.33 13.72
C ARG A 16 3.28 7.92 13.02
N LYS A 17 3.61 7.49 11.78
CA LYS A 17 4.73 7.99 10.98
C LYS A 17 6.06 8.12 11.77
N LEU A 18 6.37 7.12 12.61
CA LEU A 18 7.48 7.20 13.57
C LEU A 18 8.85 7.42 12.91
N ASN A 19 9.08 6.77 11.77
CA ASN A 19 10.22 7.00 10.87
C ASN A 19 9.92 6.38 9.50
N LYS A 20 10.75 6.69 8.50
CA LYS A 20 10.60 6.17 7.12
C LYS A 20 10.51 4.65 7.08
N TYR A 21 11.48 3.95 7.66
CA TYR A 21 11.55 2.48 7.62
C TYR A 21 10.28 1.81 8.17
N ILE A 22 9.81 2.23 9.35
CA ILE A 22 8.60 1.67 9.97
C ILE A 22 7.36 1.99 9.13
N THR A 23 7.26 3.22 8.63
CA THR A 23 6.09 3.68 7.85
C THR A 23 5.99 2.93 6.53
N ASP A 24 7.10 2.80 5.81
CA ASP A 24 7.17 2.08 4.55
C ASP A 24 6.82 0.60 4.73
N ARG A 25 7.42 -0.05 5.74
CA ARG A 25 7.13 -1.46 6.04
C ARG A 25 5.66 -1.67 6.41
N ALA A 26 5.07 -0.77 7.21
CA ALA A 26 3.66 -0.88 7.56
C ALA A 26 2.75 -0.73 6.33
N ALA A 27 3.01 0.25 5.45
CA ALA A 27 2.26 0.42 4.20
C ALA A 27 2.39 -0.78 3.26
N LEU A 28 3.61 -1.31 3.09
CA LEU A 28 3.87 -2.50 2.28
C LEU A 28 3.14 -3.74 2.84
N CYS A 29 3.11 -3.90 4.17
CA CYS A 29 2.35 -4.96 4.84
C CYS A 29 0.84 -4.82 4.59
N LEU A 30 0.28 -3.61 4.72
CA LEU A 30 -1.14 -3.36 4.41
C LEU A 30 -1.45 -3.70 2.95
N GLY A 31 -0.62 -3.26 2.00
CA GLY A 31 -0.77 -3.59 0.59
C GLY A 31 -0.69 -5.10 0.30
N GLN A 32 0.08 -5.86 1.08
CA GLN A 32 0.16 -7.33 0.97
C GLN A 32 -1.08 -8.02 1.56
N LEU A 33 -1.55 -7.57 2.72
CA LEU A 33 -2.70 -8.15 3.41
C LEU A 33 -4.00 -7.97 2.63
N PHE A 34 -4.11 -6.87 1.88
CA PHE A 34 -5.25 -6.56 1.01
C PHE A 34 -5.01 -6.91 -0.47
N LYS A 35 -4.03 -7.78 -0.76
CA LYS A 35 -3.83 -8.31 -2.12
C LYS A 35 -5.17 -8.85 -2.65
N THR A 36 -5.58 -8.37 -3.83
CA THR A 36 -6.86 -8.69 -4.50
C THR A 36 -8.14 -8.41 -3.71
N ARG A 37 -8.05 -7.75 -2.55
CA ARG A 37 -9.18 -7.47 -1.65
C ARG A 37 -9.38 -5.98 -1.51
N GLU A 38 -10.62 -5.54 -1.37
CA GLU A 38 -10.91 -4.14 -1.09
C GLU A 38 -10.35 -3.75 0.28
N ILE A 39 -9.68 -2.58 0.37
CA ILE A 39 -9.48 -1.92 1.66
C ILE A 39 -10.76 -1.14 1.98
N THR A 40 -11.72 -1.76 2.68
CA THR A 40 -13.06 -1.20 2.86
C THR A 40 -13.07 0.14 3.61
N GLN A 41 -12.14 0.32 4.56
CA GLN A 41 -12.00 1.57 5.30
C GLN A 41 -11.38 2.67 4.41
N SER A 42 -12.21 3.60 3.94
CA SER A 42 -11.83 4.62 2.94
C SER A 42 -10.57 5.40 3.31
N LYS A 43 -10.46 5.86 4.57
CA LYS A 43 -9.29 6.60 5.03
C LYS A 43 -8.02 5.74 5.00
N MET A 44 -8.11 4.48 5.41
CA MET A 44 -6.98 3.54 5.37
C MET A 44 -6.55 3.27 3.93
N ARG A 45 -7.51 3.06 3.02
CA ARG A 45 -7.28 2.85 1.59
C ARG A 45 -6.52 4.01 0.98
N MET A 46 -7.06 5.21 1.13
CA MET A 46 -6.47 6.46 0.62
C MET A 46 -5.05 6.64 1.13
N THR A 47 -4.84 6.61 2.45
CA THR A 47 -3.51 6.88 3.02
C THR A 47 -2.49 5.79 2.69
N THR A 48 -2.92 4.52 2.61
CA THR A 48 -2.00 3.42 2.24
C THR A 48 -1.59 3.54 0.77
N ILE A 49 -2.56 3.76 -0.13
CA ILE A 49 -2.29 3.90 -1.57
C ILE A 49 -1.46 5.14 -1.85
N GLU A 50 -1.77 6.30 -1.25
CA GLU A 50 -0.96 7.52 -1.38
C GLU A 50 0.49 7.27 -0.99
N HIS A 51 0.73 6.59 0.14
CA HIS A 51 2.10 6.28 0.57
C HIS A 51 2.78 5.27 -0.36
N LEU A 52 2.08 4.24 -0.83
CA LEU A 52 2.64 3.30 -1.81
C LEU A 52 3.00 4.00 -3.14
N LYS A 53 2.23 5.01 -3.56
CA LYS A 53 2.54 5.83 -4.75
C LYS A 53 3.85 6.59 -4.59
N THR A 54 4.18 7.12 -3.41
CA THR A 54 5.45 7.84 -3.21
C THR A 54 6.66 6.90 -3.28
N LEU A 55 6.48 5.63 -2.96
CA LEU A 55 7.54 4.62 -2.93
C LEU A 55 7.87 4.04 -4.32
N VAL A 56 7.15 4.39 -5.40
CA VAL A 56 7.39 3.77 -6.72
C VAL A 56 8.70 4.18 -7.39
N ASN A 57 9.38 5.20 -6.85
CA ASN A 57 10.70 5.69 -7.26
C ASN A 57 11.66 5.81 -6.06
N ASP A 58 11.46 4.99 -5.02
CA ASP A 58 12.34 4.97 -3.85
C ASP A 58 13.79 4.63 -4.26
N GLU A 59 14.77 5.21 -3.54
CA GLU A 59 16.19 4.91 -3.75
C GLU A 59 16.55 3.47 -3.37
N ASP A 60 15.81 2.88 -2.42
CA ASP A 60 15.90 1.46 -2.12
C ASP A 60 15.14 0.67 -3.19
N GLU A 61 15.88 -0.02 -4.05
CA GLU A 61 15.36 -0.85 -5.14
C GLU A 61 14.33 -1.89 -4.65
N GLN A 62 14.53 -2.48 -3.47
CA GLN A 62 13.60 -3.45 -2.93
C GLN A 62 12.28 -2.78 -2.53
N VAL A 63 12.33 -1.61 -1.88
CA VAL A 63 11.13 -0.83 -1.55
C VAL A 63 10.40 -0.41 -2.81
N LYS A 64 11.14 0.08 -3.81
CA LYS A 64 10.63 0.49 -5.13
C LYS A 64 9.88 -0.62 -5.84
N ASP A 65 10.50 -1.79 -5.98
CA ASP A 65 9.88 -2.91 -6.69
C ASP A 65 8.72 -3.51 -5.90
N THR A 66 8.84 -3.56 -4.58
CA THR A 66 7.78 -4.07 -3.72
C THR A 66 6.56 -3.15 -3.77
N SER A 67 6.73 -1.82 -3.73
CA SER A 67 5.61 -0.86 -3.79
C SER A 67 4.85 -0.98 -5.11
N ARG A 68 5.56 -1.05 -6.25
CA ARG A 68 4.97 -1.30 -7.58
C ARG A 68 4.19 -2.61 -7.61
N ARG A 69 4.73 -3.68 -7.05
CA ARG A 69 4.03 -4.98 -6.93
C ARG A 69 2.79 -4.88 -6.05
N ARG A 70 2.86 -4.21 -4.89
CA ARG A 70 1.71 -4.02 -3.99
C ARG A 70 0.59 -3.23 -4.68
N LEU A 71 0.91 -2.15 -5.40
CA LEU A 71 -0.08 -1.39 -6.16
C LEU A 71 -0.75 -2.25 -7.24
N LYS A 72 0.01 -3.08 -7.97
CA LYS A 72 -0.56 -4.02 -8.95
C LYS A 72 -1.47 -5.06 -8.29
N ASP A 73 -1.06 -5.62 -7.15
CA ASP A 73 -1.86 -6.59 -6.39
C ASP A 73 -3.15 -5.97 -5.83
N LEU A 74 -3.11 -4.70 -5.40
CA LEU A 74 -4.28 -3.94 -4.93
C LEU A 74 -5.22 -3.59 -6.07
N ALA A 75 -4.69 -3.22 -7.24
CA ALA A 75 -5.45 -2.84 -8.44
C ALA A 75 -6.27 -4.00 -9.04
N GLN A 76 -6.10 -5.24 -8.57
CA GLN A 76 -6.98 -6.35 -8.93
C GLN A 76 -8.40 -6.21 -8.32
N ASN A 77 -8.58 -5.31 -7.35
CA ASN A 77 -9.89 -4.91 -6.84
C ASN A 77 -10.25 -3.53 -7.41
N GLU A 78 -11.45 -3.40 -7.99
CA GLU A 78 -11.87 -2.18 -8.71
C GLU A 78 -11.94 -0.91 -7.83
N VAL A 79 -12.32 -1.04 -6.55
CA VAL A 79 -12.38 0.12 -5.63
C VAL A 79 -10.97 0.64 -5.32
N ASN A 80 -10.03 -0.26 -5.07
CA ASN A 80 -8.63 0.11 -4.87
C ASN A 80 -8.02 0.65 -6.17
N LYS A 81 -8.33 0.04 -7.32
CA LYS A 81 -7.87 0.47 -8.64
C LYS A 81 -8.30 1.90 -8.93
N ALA A 82 -9.57 2.23 -8.72
CA ALA A 82 -10.08 3.59 -8.89
C ALA A 82 -9.33 4.61 -8.02
N GLU A 83 -8.99 4.25 -6.77
CA GLU A 83 -8.17 5.10 -5.89
C GLU A 83 -6.72 5.24 -6.38
N ILE A 84 -6.14 4.16 -6.90
CA ILE A 84 -4.79 4.18 -7.49
C ILE A 84 -4.75 5.07 -8.73
N GLU A 85 -5.74 5.01 -9.60
CA GLU A 85 -5.75 5.73 -10.88
C GLU A 85 -6.12 7.22 -10.74
N LYS A 86 -6.53 7.67 -9.54
CA LYS A 86 -6.77 9.10 -9.27
C LYS A 86 -5.58 9.97 -9.66
N ASP A 87 -5.91 11.16 -10.13
CA ASP A 87 -4.99 12.19 -10.60
C ASP A 87 -4.10 11.74 -11.78
N GLY A 88 -4.57 10.73 -12.52
CA GLY A 88 -3.86 10.19 -13.69
C GLY A 88 -2.64 9.35 -13.33
N PHE A 89 -2.53 8.86 -12.08
CA PHE A 89 -1.40 8.05 -11.66
C PHE A 89 -1.38 6.70 -12.39
N VAL A 90 -0.25 6.40 -13.03
CA VAL A 90 0.02 5.11 -13.69
C VAL A 90 1.12 4.39 -12.92
N ILE A 91 0.89 3.13 -12.54
CA ILE A 91 1.90 2.33 -11.87
C ILE A 91 3.07 2.09 -12.85
N PRO A 92 4.31 2.48 -12.52
CA PRO A 92 5.45 2.21 -13.37
C PRO A 92 5.61 0.70 -13.61
N THR A 93 5.77 0.30 -14.86
CA THR A 93 6.10 -1.08 -15.22
C THR A 93 7.53 -1.39 -14.75
N LEU A 94 7.74 -2.58 -14.18
CA LEU A 94 9.11 -3.07 -14.02
C LEU A 94 9.65 -3.30 -15.43
N ASN A 95 10.75 -2.63 -15.77
CA ASN A 95 11.53 -3.05 -16.92
C ASN A 95 12.16 -4.39 -16.51
N LEU A 96 11.68 -5.49 -17.09
CA LEU A 96 12.31 -6.80 -17.01
C LEU A 96 13.53 -6.82 -17.94
#